data_AF-A0A8J8J6L1-F1
#
_entry.id   AF-A0A8J8J6L1-F1
#
_cell.length_a   1.000
_cell.length_b   1.000
_cell.length_c   1.000
_cell.angle_alpha   90.00
_cell.angle_beta   90.00
_cell.angle_gamma   90.00
#
_symmetry.space_group_name_H-M   'P 1'
#
loop_
_entity.id
_entity.type
_entity.pdbx_description
1 polymer ?
#
loop_
_entity_poly.entity_id
_entity_poly.type
_entity_poly.pdbx_seq_one_letter_code
_entity_poly.pdbx_strand_id
1 'polypeptide(L)' 'MSEVISGVYRKGGLILLDDKKPREGETVTVKILTRKELVKKLAGILGEGKSTEVEKYLEELHDEGAP' A
#
# COMPACT_ATOMS: atom_id res chain seq x y z
N MET A 1 -16.36 1.67 -13.66
CA MET A 1 -15.15 2.20 -12.99
C MET A 1 -14.50 1.04 -12.25
N SER A 2 -13.20 0.82 -12.43
CA SER A 2 -12.48 -0.22 -11.69
C SER A 2 -12.10 0.33 -10.32
N GLU A 3 -12.57 -0.30 -9.25
CA GLU A 3 -12.24 0.09 -7.88
C GLU A 3 -10.87 -0.48 -7.47
N VAL A 4 -10.08 0.30 -6.75
CA VAL A 4 -8.77 -0.12 -6.23
C VAL A 4 -8.92 -0.39 -4.74
N ILE A 5 -8.66 -1.65 -4.35
CA ILE A 5 -8.69 -2.08 -2.95
C ILE A 5 -7.25 -2.22 -2.47
N SER A 6 -6.93 -1.63 -1.31
CA SER A 6 -5.58 -1.71 -0.73
C SER A 6 -5.48 -2.92 0.20
N GLY A 7 -4.33 -3.60 0.18
CA GLY A 7 -4.10 -4.77 1.02
C GLY A 7 -2.62 -5.00 1.32
N VAL A 8 -2.36 -5.71 2.41
CA VAL A 8 -1.02 -6.12 2.83
C VAL A 8 -0.88 -7.63 2.62
N TYR A 9 0.15 -8.04 1.90
CA TYR A 9 0.49 -9.45 1.78
C TYR A 9 1.37 -9.87 2.96
N ARG A 10 0.90 -10.84 3.75
CA ARG A 10 1.62 -11.36 4.92
C ARG A 10 1.44 -12.87 5.04
N LYS A 11 2.55 -13.61 5.14
CA LYS A 11 2.58 -15.07 5.39
C LYS A 11 1.69 -15.89 4.44
N GLY A 12 1.70 -15.58 3.14
CA GLY A 12 0.89 -16.32 2.17
C GLY A 12 -0.53 -15.79 1.95
N GLY A 13 -1.01 -14.89 2.83
CA GLY A 13 -2.34 -14.29 2.74
C GLY A 13 -2.31 -12.82 2.31
N LEU A 14 -3.28 -12.41 1.47
CA LEU A 14 -3.57 -11.01 1.21
C LEU A 14 -4.63 -10.53 2.21
N ILE A 15 -4.24 -9.61 3.09
CA ILE A 15 -5.11 -8.98 4.08
C ILE A 15 -5.59 -7.67 3.49
N LEU A 16 -6.89 -7.57 3.19
CA LEU A 16 -7.48 -6.33 2.69
C LEU A 16 -7.63 -5.33 3.84
N LEU A 17 -7.32 -4.06 3.58
CA LEU A 17 -7.41 -2.98 4.56
C LEU A 17 -8.77 -2.26 4.52
N ASP A 18 -9.51 -2.43 3.42
CA ASP A 18 -10.88 -1.91 3.27
C ASP A 18 -11.92 -2.96 3.68
N ASP A 19 -13.09 -2.49 4.14
CA ASP A 19 -14.24 -3.34 4.49
C ASP A 19 -14.86 -4.05 3.26
N LYS A 20 -14.49 -3.64 2.04
CA LYS A 20 -14.96 -4.24 0.80
C LYS A 20 -14.23 -5.56 0.52
N LYS A 21 -15.01 -6.64 0.46
CA LYS A 21 -14.52 -7.97 0.10
C LYS A 21 -14.95 -8.31 -1.34
N PRO A 22 -14.01 -8.78 -2.19
CA PRO A 22 -14.35 -9.38 -3.47
C PRO A 22 -15.34 -10.53 -3.26
N ARG A 23 -16.23 -10.73 -4.23
CA ARG A 23 -17.13 -11.89 -4.20
C ARG A 23 -16.37 -13.15 -4.60
N GLU A 24 -16.87 -14.28 -4.14
CA GLU A 24 -16.32 -15.57 -4.56
C GLU A 24 -16.47 -15.76 -6.08
N GLY A 25 -15.41 -16.24 -6.75
CA GLY A 25 -15.35 -16.38 -8.20
C GLY A 25 -14.94 -15.11 -8.96
N GLU A 26 -14.73 -13.99 -8.28
CA GLU A 26 -14.33 -12.73 -8.91
C GLU A 26 -12.82 -12.72 -9.25
N THR A 27 -12.48 -12.30 -10.47
CA THR A 27 -11.08 -12.16 -10.90
C THR A 27 -10.55 -10.78 -10.51
N VAL A 28 -9.52 -10.74 -9.68
CA VAL A 28 -8.87 -9.48 -9.27
C VAL A 28 -7.49 -9.34 -9.91
N THR A 29 -7.13 -8.12 -10.27
CA THR A 29 -5.76 -7.78 -10.70
C THR A 29 -4.98 -7.26 -9.51
N VAL A 30 -3.92 -7.96 -9.14
CA VAL A 30 -3.04 -7.53 -8.05
C VAL A 30 -1.88 -6.74 -8.64
N LYS A 31 -1.71 -5.49 -8.18
CA LYS A 31 -0.52 -4.68 -8.46
C LYS A 31 0.30 -4.54 -7.18
N ILE A 32 1.44 -5.22 -7.13
CA ILE A 32 2.42 -5.05 -6.06
C ILE A 32 3.16 -3.75 -6.33
N LEU A 33 3.08 -2.80 -5.40
CA LEU A 33 3.83 -1.56 -5.47
C LEU A 33 5.07 -1.68 -4.60
N THR A 34 6.20 -1.27 -5.16
CA THR A 34 7.39 -1.06 -4.33
C THR A 34 7.16 0.13 -3.40
N ARG A 35 7.90 0.18 -2.29
CA ARG A 35 7.81 1.28 -1.32
C ARG A 35 8.03 2.65 -1.97
N LYS A 36 9.01 2.75 -2.87
CA LYS A 36 9.31 3.96 -3.65
C LYS A 36 8.14 4.41 -4.52
N GLU A 37 7.44 3.47 -5.16
CA GLU A 37 6.24 3.78 -5.94
C GLU A 37 5.07 4.22 -5.06
N LEU A 38 4.92 3.61 -3.88
CA LEU A 38 3.89 4.00 -2.91
C LEU A 38 4.12 5.43 -2.43
N VAL A 39 5.36 5.78 -2.05
CA VAL A 39 5.73 7.14 -1.64
C VAL A 39 5.48 8.13 -2.76
N LYS A 40 5.89 7.83 -3.99
CA LYS A 40 5.66 8.71 -5.14
C LYS A 40 4.17 8.94 -5.40
N LYS A 41 3.35 7.91 -5.21
CA LYS A 41 1.89 8.01 -5.35
C LYS A 41 1.27 8.84 -4.22
N LEU A 42 1.73 8.65 -2.99
CA LEU A 42 1.30 9.44 -1.83
C LEU A 42 1.73 10.91 -1.94
N ALA A 43 2.94 11.18 -2.41
CA ALA A 43 3.46 12.52 -2.70
C ALA A 43 2.58 13.26 -3.72
N GLY A 44 2.14 12.57 -4.78
CA GLY A 44 1.23 13.15 -5.76
C GLY A 44 -0.17 13.49 -5.20
N ILE A 45 -0.61 12.83 -4.13
CA ILE A 45 -1.90 13.06 -3.47
C ILE A 45 -1.78 14.13 -2.37
N LEU A 46 -0.68 14.11 -1.61
CA LEU A 46 -0.46 14.95 -0.43
C LEU A 46 0.20 16.31 -0.75
N GLY A 47 0.69 16.49 -1.98
CA GLY A 47 1.51 17.62 -2.41
C GLY A 47 3.00 17.37 -2.15
N GLU A 48 3.86 17.86 -3.06
CA GLU A 48 5.30 17.54 -3.10
C GLU A 48 6.04 17.80 -1.77
N GLY A 49 5.60 18.78 -0.97
CA GLY A 49 6.21 19.15 0.30
C GLY A 49 6.11 18.09 1.42
N LYS A 50 5.19 17.12 1.32
CA LYS A 50 5.02 16.05 2.33
C LYS A 50 5.68 14.73 1.94
N SER A 51 6.26 14.66 0.75
CA SER A 51 6.86 13.43 0.22
C SER A 51 8.02 12.94 1.08
N THR A 52 8.90 13.85 1.51
CA THR A 52 10.07 13.56 2.33
C THR A 52 9.72 13.11 3.74
N GLU A 53 8.66 13.67 4.34
CA GLU A 53 8.16 13.23 5.65
C GLU A 53 7.57 11.82 5.59
N VAL A 54 6.83 11.51 4.52
CA VAL A 54 6.27 10.18 4.30
C VAL A 54 7.38 9.15 4.06
N GLU A 55 8.41 9.52 3.31
CA GLU A 55 9.58 8.67 3.05
C GLU A 55 10.33 8.35 4.35
N LYS A 56 10.55 9.37 5.19
CA LYS A 56 11.22 9.24 6.48
C LYS A 56 10.41 8.42 7.50
N TYR A 57 9.10 8.65 7.59
CA TYR A 57 8.20 7.88 8.46
C TYR A 57 8.15 6.40 8.05
N LEU A 58 8.23 6.13 6.74
CA LEU A 58 8.34 4.77 6.25
C LEU A 58 9.69 4.16 6.63
N GLU A 59 10.81 4.85 6.44
CA GLU A 59 12.12 4.35 6.89
C GLU A 59 12.11 3.95 8.38
N GLU A 60 11.59 4.81 9.27
CA GLU A 60 11.46 4.54 10.71
C GLU A 60 10.65 3.26 11.01
N LEU A 61 9.52 3.04 10.31
CA LEU A 61 8.71 1.83 10.45
C LEU A 61 9.41 0.54 9.96
N HIS A 62 10.44 0.66 9.13
CA HIS A 62 11.22 -0.50 8.68
C HIS A 62 12.26 -0.91 9.72
N ASP A 63 12.81 0.05 10.47
CA ASP A 63 13.75 -0.22 11.55
C ASP A 63 13.04 -0.76 12.80
N GLU A 64 11.80 -0.34 13.09
CA GLU A 64 11.02 -0.87 14.23
C GLU A 64 10.44 -2.28 14.00
N GLY A 65 10.43 -2.77 12.75
CA GLY A 65 9.82 -4.05 12.36
C GLY A 65 10.81 -5.12 11.89
N ALA A 66 12.12 -4.87 11.98
CA ALA A 66 13.13 -5.83 11.58
C ALA A 66 13.20 -7.02 12.58
N PRO A 67 13.20 -8.28 12.13
CA PRO A 67 13.91 -9.33 12.87
C PRO A 67 15.42 -9.06 12.89
#